data_AF-A0ABD2X4J0-F1
#
_entry.id   AF-A0ABD2X4J0-F1
#
_cell.length_a   1.000
_cell.length_b   1.000
_cell.length_c   1.000
_cell.angle_alpha   90.00
_cell.angle_beta   90.00
_cell.angle_gamma   90.00
#
_symmetry.space_group_name_H-M   'P 1'
#
loop_
_entity.id
_entity.type
_entity.pdbx_description
1 polymer ?
#
loop_
_entity_poly.entity_id
_entity_poly.type
_entity_poly.pdbx_seq_one_letter_code
_entity_poly.pdbx_strand_id
1 'polypeptide(L)'
;YEGTIMAQFFGHTHWDEFEIFYDLENLKRPVNIAYIAPSITPWENVNPAYRIYYVEGDHPKTNRAIIDHETWKINLDEANRNDNPVWYKAYSAKKAYNMKALSPKDWDDLLTRMDSNDELFDTFYMNHYRNSPVRPNCNNDCRKEILCNLRSARSESRTDFCS
;
A
#
# COMPACT_ATOMS: atom_id res chain seq x y z
N TYR A 1 16.82 15.29 -2.29
CA TYR A 1 15.61 16.14 -2.29
C TYR A 1 14.53 15.62 -1.33
N GLU A 2 14.90 14.98 -0.21
CA GLU A 2 13.92 14.43 0.74
C GLU A 2 13.07 15.50 1.43
N GLY A 3 13.59 16.73 1.58
CA GLY A 3 12.82 17.88 2.08
C GLY A 3 11.94 18.57 1.04
N THR A 4 11.82 18.02 -0.18
CA THR A 4 11.07 18.61 -1.30
C THR A 4 10.07 17.63 -1.90
N ILE A 5 10.45 16.36 -2.08
CA ILE A 5 9.57 15.32 -2.62
C ILE A 5 8.73 14.76 -1.48
N MET A 6 7.41 14.88 -1.57
CA MET A 6 6.50 14.52 -0.47
C MET A 6 5.90 13.12 -0.60
N ALA A 7 5.73 12.64 -1.83
CA ALA A 7 5.28 11.29 -2.16
C ALA A 7 5.56 10.99 -3.64
N GLN A 8 5.58 9.71 -3.99
CA GLN A 8 5.66 9.23 -5.36
C GLN A 8 4.47 8.30 -5.66
N PHE A 9 4.05 8.24 -6.92
CA PHE A 9 2.86 7.47 -7.34
C PHE A 9 3.18 6.63 -8.56
N PHE A 10 2.93 5.33 -8.44
CA PHE A 10 3.20 4.32 -9.45
C PHE A 10 2.00 3.38 -9.61
N GLY A 11 2.14 2.44 -10.54
CA GLY A 11 1.19 1.36 -10.79
C GLY A 11 1.95 0.13 -11.30
N HIS A 12 1.53 -0.42 -12.44
CA HIS A 12 2.16 -1.56 -13.13
C HIS A 12 2.06 -2.92 -12.43
N THR A 13 2.32 -3.02 -11.12
CA THR A 13 2.27 -4.31 -10.40
C THR A 13 0.86 -4.88 -10.29
N HIS A 14 -0.14 -4.03 -10.52
CA HIS A 14 -1.58 -4.27 -10.38
C HIS A 14 -2.04 -4.47 -8.94
N TRP A 15 -1.16 -4.67 -7.97
CA TRP A 15 -1.48 -4.88 -6.56
C TRP A 15 -1.66 -3.58 -5.79
N ASP A 16 -2.27 -3.67 -4.60
CA ASP A 16 -2.34 -2.55 -3.66
C ASP A 16 -1.16 -2.61 -2.69
N GLU A 17 -0.12 -1.81 -2.95
CA GLU A 17 1.12 -1.86 -2.18
C GLU A 17 1.85 -0.50 -2.17
N PHE A 18 3.05 -0.49 -1.58
CA PHE A 18 3.89 0.68 -1.48
C PHE A 18 5.35 0.27 -1.30
N GLU A 19 6.27 1.19 -1.56
CA GLU A 19 7.69 0.98 -1.32
C GLU A 19 8.27 2.15 -0.53
N ILE A 20 9.02 1.84 0.54
CA ILE A 20 9.68 2.83 1.38
C ILE A 20 11.10 3.06 0.87
N PHE A 21 11.47 4.32 0.69
CA PHE A 21 12.85 4.71 0.42
C PHE A 21 13.55 5.02 1.73
N TYR A 22 14.82 4.61 1.85
CA TYR A 22 15.66 4.87 3.02
C TYR A 22 16.86 5.76 2.66
N ASP A 23 17.51 6.32 3.68
CA ASP A 23 18.75 7.07 3.50
C ASP A 23 19.86 6.19 2.92
N LEU A 24 20.77 6.77 2.14
CA LEU A 24 21.85 6.01 1.49
C LEU A 24 23.05 5.75 2.42
N GLU A 25 23.08 6.31 3.64
CA GLU A 25 24.22 6.15 4.54
C GLU A 25 24.21 4.78 5.22
N ASN A 26 23.04 4.37 5.73
CA ASN A 26 22.89 3.10 6.44
C ASN A 26 21.56 2.39 6.19
N LEU A 27 20.68 2.93 5.34
CA LEU A 27 19.40 2.33 4.95
C LEU A 27 18.44 2.08 6.13
N LYS A 28 18.51 2.90 7.19
CA LYS A 28 17.65 2.73 8.39
C LYS A 28 16.62 3.83 8.56
N ARG A 29 16.87 5.03 8.05
CA ARG A 29 15.94 6.16 8.18
C ARG A 29 15.03 6.20 6.95
N PRO A 30 13.71 5.99 7.09
CA PRO A 30 12.80 6.13 5.97
C PRO A 30 12.70 7.62 5.56
N VAL A 31 12.87 7.89 4.26
CA VAL A 31 12.98 9.25 3.69
C VAL A 31 11.90 9.58 2.67
N ASN A 32 11.28 8.58 2.06
CA ASN A 32 10.20 8.80 1.08
C ASN A 32 9.30 7.56 0.96
N ILE A 33 8.16 7.73 0.29
CA ILE A 33 7.17 6.68 0.05
C ILE A 33 6.73 6.71 -1.42
N ALA A 34 6.79 5.56 -2.07
CA ALA A 34 6.13 5.30 -3.35
C ALA A 34 4.84 4.55 -3.09
N TYR A 35 3.71 5.15 -3.46
CA TYR A 35 2.44 4.45 -3.47
C TYR A 35 2.25 3.73 -4.80
N ILE A 36 1.92 2.45 -4.74
CA ILE A 36 1.65 1.64 -5.92
C ILE A 36 0.14 1.36 -5.96
N ALA A 37 -0.54 2.03 -6.89
CA ALA A 37 -1.98 1.94 -7.01
C ALA A 37 -2.42 0.65 -7.72
N PRO A 38 -3.51 0.02 -7.26
CA PRO A 38 -4.02 -1.20 -7.86
C PRO A 38 -4.62 -0.92 -9.23
N SER A 39 -4.75 -1.98 -10.00
CA SER A 39 -5.33 -1.93 -11.32
C SER A 39 -6.87 -1.87 -11.32
N ILE A 40 -7.40 -1.17 -12.32
CA ILE A 40 -8.80 -1.34 -12.74
C ILE A 40 -8.99 -2.71 -13.41
N THR A 41 -8.01 -3.19 -14.18
CA THR A 41 -8.11 -4.52 -14.80
C THR A 41 -8.15 -5.61 -13.73
N PRO A 42 -9.02 -6.63 -13.88
CA PRO A 42 -9.03 -7.80 -12.99
C PRO A 42 -7.86 -8.77 -13.26
N TRP A 43 -6.94 -8.41 -14.16
CA TRP A 43 -5.78 -9.22 -14.51
C TRP A 43 -4.68 -9.18 -13.42
N GLU A 44 -4.25 -10.28 -12.83
CA GLU A 44 -4.88 -11.60 -12.80
C GLU A 44 -5.58 -11.81 -11.47
N ASN A 45 -6.81 -12.32 -11.53
CA ASN A 45 -7.52 -12.86 -10.38
C ASN A 45 -7.78 -11.87 -9.25
N VAL A 46 -8.21 -10.66 -9.61
CA VAL A 46 -8.48 -9.58 -8.66
C VAL A 46 -9.69 -8.75 -9.00
N ASN A 47 -10.25 -8.10 -7.98
CA ASN A 47 -11.32 -7.15 -8.18
C ASN A 47 -10.79 -5.86 -8.84
N PRO A 48 -11.53 -5.27 -9.80
CA PRO A 48 -11.27 -3.92 -10.27
C PRO A 48 -11.24 -2.91 -9.13
N ALA A 49 -10.21 -2.06 -9.10
CA ALA A 49 -10.05 -1.04 -8.07
C ALA A 49 -9.51 0.29 -8.62
N TYR A 50 -9.83 1.39 -7.94
CA TYR A 50 -9.16 2.69 -8.11
C TYR A 50 -8.85 3.32 -6.76
N ARG A 51 -7.99 4.35 -6.77
CA ARG A 51 -7.55 5.06 -5.56
C ARG A 51 -7.82 6.56 -5.64
N ILE A 52 -8.20 7.12 -4.50
CA ILE A 52 -8.28 8.56 -4.26
C ILE A 52 -7.26 8.91 -3.18
N TYR A 53 -6.39 9.88 -3.46
CA TYR A 53 -5.45 10.44 -2.48
C TYR A 53 -5.97 11.78 -1.97
N TYR A 54 -5.92 11.97 -0.66
CA TYR A 54 -6.18 13.25 -0.02
C TYR A 54 -4.84 13.92 0.26
N VAL A 55 -4.60 15.04 -0.40
CA VAL A 55 -3.35 15.81 -0.29
C VAL A 55 -3.61 17.08 0.52
N GLU A 56 -2.63 17.52 1.32
CA GLU A 56 -2.74 18.80 2.01
C GLU A 56 -2.96 19.94 0.99
N GLY A 57 -4.04 20.69 1.21
CA GLY A 57 -4.52 21.72 0.30
C GLY A 57 -3.61 22.95 0.24
N ASP A 58 -3.96 23.87 -0.66
CA ASP A 58 -3.22 25.11 -0.90
C ASP A 58 -3.41 26.11 0.26
N HIS A 59 -2.33 26.38 1.01
CA HIS A 59 -2.26 27.46 2.00
C HIS A 59 -0.80 27.87 2.25
N PRO A 60 -0.52 29.01 2.92
CA PRO A 60 0.84 29.54 3.10
C PRO A 60 1.84 28.63 3.83
N LYS A 61 1.36 27.56 4.48
CA LYS A 61 2.17 26.57 5.21
C LYS A 61 2.00 25.15 4.66
N THR A 62 1.50 25.02 3.42
CA THR A 62 1.24 23.71 2.81
C THR A 62 2.55 22.95 2.65
N ASN A 63 2.56 21.71 3.08
CA ASN A 63 3.65 20.78 2.86
C ASN A 63 3.32 19.76 1.76
N ARG A 64 2.12 19.80 1.16
CA ARG A 64 1.68 18.86 0.12
C ARG A 64 1.76 17.38 0.50
N ALA A 65 1.76 17.06 1.80
CA ALA A 65 1.78 15.68 2.27
C ALA A 65 0.46 14.96 1.95
N ILE A 66 0.55 13.64 1.87
CA ILE A 66 -0.62 12.78 1.76
C ILE A 66 -1.23 12.63 3.15
N ILE A 67 -2.47 13.09 3.28
CA ILE A 67 -3.22 13.11 4.54
C ILE A 67 -3.90 11.76 4.78
N ASP A 68 -4.48 11.17 3.73
CA ASP A 68 -5.03 9.81 3.72
C ASP A 68 -5.14 9.33 2.26
N HIS A 69 -5.43 8.05 2.05
CA HIS A 69 -5.91 7.56 0.77
C HIS A 69 -7.00 6.52 0.94
N GLU A 70 -7.87 6.42 -0.06
CA GLU A 70 -8.96 5.47 -0.10
C GLU A 70 -8.90 4.62 -1.35
N THR A 71 -9.14 3.33 -1.16
CA THR A 71 -9.30 2.40 -2.28
C THR A 71 -10.78 2.07 -2.42
N TRP A 72 -11.27 2.16 -3.65
CA TRP A 72 -12.62 1.79 -4.04
C TRP A 72 -12.53 0.59 -4.98
N LYS A 73 -13.48 -0.33 -4.88
CA LYS A 73 -13.48 -1.54 -5.71
C LYS A 73 -14.89 -1.99 -6.06
N ILE A 74 -14.96 -2.90 -7.02
CA ILE A 74 -16.16 -3.69 -7.34
C ILE A 74 -16.00 -5.09 -6.73
N ASN A 75 -17.10 -5.71 -6.30
CA ASN A 75 -17.13 -7.16 -6.10
C ASN A 75 -17.50 -7.82 -7.43
N LEU A 76 -16.51 -8.36 -8.15
CA LEU A 76 -16.71 -8.84 -9.52
C LEU A 76 -17.72 -9.99 -9.58
N ASP A 77 -17.71 -10.88 -8.59
CA ASP A 77 -18.67 -12.00 -8.49
C ASP A 77 -20.11 -11.51 -8.34
N GLU A 78 -20.33 -10.48 -7.52
CA GLU A 78 -21.65 -9.89 -7.31
C GLU A 78 -22.11 -9.08 -8.52
N ALA A 79 -21.21 -8.29 -9.11
CA ALA A 79 -21.49 -7.52 -10.32
C ALA A 79 -21.90 -8.43 -11.48
N ASN A 80 -21.21 -9.56 -11.68
CA ASN A 80 -21.52 -10.51 -12.74
C ASN A 80 -22.83 -11.28 -12.49
N ARG A 81 -23.16 -11.61 -11.24
CA ARG A 81 -24.44 -12.28 -10.90
C ARG A 81 -25.64 -11.36 -11.08
N ASN A 82 -25.48 -10.07 -10.77
CA ASN A 82 -26.57 -9.11 -10.73
C ASN A 82 -26.64 -8.20 -11.97
N ASP A 83 -25.69 -8.33 -12.91
CA ASP A 83 -25.49 -7.42 -14.05
C ASP A 83 -25.46 -5.93 -13.63
N ASN A 84 -24.84 -5.66 -12.48
CA ASN A 84 -24.83 -4.33 -11.86
C ASN A 84 -23.48 -4.07 -11.17
N PRO A 85 -22.56 -3.35 -11.82
CA PRO A 85 -21.27 -3.02 -11.23
C PRO A 85 -21.40 -1.89 -10.19
N VAL A 86 -21.43 -2.25 -8.91
CA VAL A 86 -21.45 -1.29 -7.80
C VAL A 86 -20.04 -1.07 -7.25
N TRP A 87 -19.57 0.18 -7.34
CA TRP A 87 -18.34 0.61 -6.67
C TRP A 87 -18.61 0.95 -5.21
N TYR A 88 -17.79 0.42 -4.31
CA TYR A 88 -17.86 0.75 -2.90
C TYR A 88 -16.47 1.00 -2.32
N LYS A 89 -16.43 1.79 -1.26
CA LYS A 89 -15.20 2.09 -0.52
C LYS A 89 -14.71 0.81 0.16
N ALA A 90 -13.54 0.33 -0.23
CA ALA A 90 -12.91 -0.82 0.40
C ALA A 90 -12.31 -0.44 1.75
N TYR A 91 -11.47 0.62 1.77
CA TYR A 91 -10.87 1.11 3.01
C TYR A 91 -10.32 2.53 2.86
N SER A 92 -10.02 3.18 3.99
CA SER A 92 -9.05 4.29 4.06
C SER A 92 -7.81 3.83 4.82
N ALA A 93 -6.61 4.25 4.40
CA ALA A 93 -5.35 3.75 4.92
C ALA A 93 -5.23 3.97 6.43
N LYS A 94 -5.53 5.19 6.89
CA LYS A 94 -5.45 5.52 8.31
C LYS A 94 -6.38 4.68 9.17
N LYS A 95 -7.58 4.39 8.68
CA LYS A 95 -8.57 3.59 9.41
C LYS A 95 -8.17 2.11 9.42
N ALA A 96 -7.84 1.54 8.26
CA ALA A 96 -7.50 0.13 8.13
C ALA A 96 -6.26 -0.26 8.94
N TYR A 97 -5.25 0.61 8.94
CA TYR A 97 -3.96 0.32 9.55
C TYR A 97 -3.74 1.04 10.88
N ASN A 98 -4.77 1.70 11.41
CA ASN A 98 -4.72 2.49 12.65
C ASN A 98 -3.50 3.45 12.66
N MET A 99 -3.39 4.27 11.61
CA MET A 99 -2.28 5.22 11.42
C MET A 99 -2.72 6.65 11.73
N LYS A 100 -1.86 7.40 12.43
CA LYS A 100 -2.13 8.81 12.77
C LYS A 100 -1.75 9.75 11.63
N ALA A 101 -0.69 9.43 10.89
CA ALA A 101 -0.22 10.11 9.70
C ALA A 101 0.31 9.06 8.70
N LEU A 102 0.63 9.50 7.48
CA LEU A 102 1.15 8.67 6.40
C LEU A 102 2.58 9.08 6.00
N SER A 103 3.40 9.51 6.98
CA SER A 103 4.81 9.83 6.71
C SER A 103 5.60 8.55 6.39
N PRO A 104 6.79 8.65 5.76
CA PRO A 104 7.65 7.48 5.53
C PRO A 104 7.91 6.66 6.81
N LYS A 105 8.05 7.35 7.95
CA LYS A 105 8.21 6.70 9.26
C LYS A 105 6.95 5.93 9.68
N ASP A 106 5.76 6.47 9.48
CA ASP A 106 4.52 5.79 9.85
C ASP A 106 4.34 4.48 9.03
N TRP A 107 4.73 4.50 7.75
CA TRP A 107 4.74 3.31 6.90
C TRP A 107 5.77 2.27 7.36
N ASP A 108 6.98 2.69 7.75
CA ASP A 108 8.01 1.78 8.27
C ASP A 108 7.60 1.15 9.61
N ASP A 109 7.00 1.94 10.50
CA ASP A 109 6.42 1.46 11.76
C ASP A 109 5.27 0.48 11.49
N LEU A 110 4.46 0.70 10.44
CA LEU A 110 3.42 -0.24 10.02
C LEU A 110 4.02 -1.59 9.62
N LEU A 111 5.13 -1.62 8.87
CA LEU A 111 5.80 -2.89 8.51
C LEU A 111 6.23 -3.67 9.76
N THR A 112 6.81 -2.99 10.74
CA THR A 112 7.22 -3.61 12.02
C THR A 112 6.02 -4.16 12.81
N ARG A 113 4.89 -3.44 12.80
CA ARG A 113 3.64 -3.91 13.43
C ARG A 113 3.07 -5.12 12.68
N MET A 114 3.09 -5.10 11.35
CA MET A 114 2.59 -6.19 10.52
C MET A 114 3.45 -7.44 10.63
N ASP A 115 4.72 -7.36 11.04
CA ASP A 115 5.56 -8.54 11.28
C ASP A 115 5.12 -9.34 12.52
N SER A 116 4.58 -8.66 13.53
CA SER A 116 4.22 -9.25 14.82
C SER A 116 2.71 -9.37 15.10
N ASN A 117 1.86 -8.78 14.24
CA ASN A 117 0.40 -8.80 14.39
C ASN A 117 -0.26 -9.42 13.15
N ASP A 118 -0.77 -10.65 13.29
CA ASP A 118 -1.38 -11.45 12.23
C ASP A 118 -2.63 -10.79 11.65
N GLU A 119 -3.53 -10.29 12.49
CA GLU A 119 -4.77 -9.64 12.05
C GLU A 119 -4.49 -8.37 11.22
N LEU A 120 -3.47 -7.60 11.61
CA LEU A 120 -3.06 -6.42 10.87
C LEU A 120 -2.44 -6.78 9.52
N PHE A 121 -1.60 -7.82 9.48
CA PHE A 121 -1.05 -8.32 8.23
C PHE A 121 -2.14 -8.91 7.32
N ASP A 122 -3.08 -9.68 7.87
CA ASP A 122 -4.21 -10.25 7.12
C ASP A 122 -5.08 -9.15 6.51
N THR A 123 -5.28 -8.05 7.24
CA THR A 123 -5.97 -6.85 6.73
C THR A 123 -5.22 -6.25 5.54
N PHE A 124 -3.90 -6.08 5.66
CA PHE A 124 -3.06 -5.60 4.56
C PHE A 124 -3.10 -6.56 3.36
N TYR A 125 -2.91 -7.85 3.59
CA TYR A 125 -2.87 -8.88 2.57
C TYR A 125 -4.22 -9.01 1.84
N MET A 126 -5.33 -8.87 2.57
CA MET A 126 -6.65 -8.75 1.98
C MET A 126 -6.75 -7.53 1.06
N ASN A 127 -6.28 -6.36 1.50
CA ASN A 127 -6.31 -5.14 0.68
C ASN A 127 -5.40 -5.24 -0.54
N HIS A 128 -4.19 -5.81 -0.40
CA HIS A 128 -3.22 -6.07 -1.46
C HIS A 128 -3.87 -6.80 -2.65
N TYR A 129 -4.63 -7.85 -2.36
CA TYR A 129 -5.41 -8.63 -3.34
C TYR A 129 -6.85 -8.12 -3.55
N ARG A 130 -7.21 -6.96 -3.01
CA ARG A 130 -8.55 -6.33 -3.12
C ARG A 130 -9.69 -7.25 -2.69
N ASN A 131 -9.45 -8.07 -1.67
CA ASN A 131 -10.34 -9.14 -1.20
C ASN A 131 -10.76 -10.10 -2.31
N SER A 132 -9.83 -10.45 -3.20
CA SER A 132 -10.07 -11.50 -4.18
C SER A 132 -10.35 -12.84 -3.49
N PRO A 133 -11.40 -13.58 -3.90
CA PRO A 133 -11.71 -14.90 -3.32
C PRO A 133 -10.69 -15.98 -3.69
N VAL A 134 -9.87 -15.73 -4.72
CA VAL A 134 -8.82 -16.63 -5.21
C VAL A 134 -7.42 -16.17 -4.79
N ARG A 135 -7.34 -15.26 -3.81
CA ARG A 135 -6.09 -14.86 -3.16
C ARG A 135 -5.38 -16.10 -2.61
N PRO A 136 -4.07 -16.29 -2.87
CA PRO A 136 -3.34 -17.44 -2.35
C PRO A 136 -3.24 -17.40 -0.81
N ASN A 137 -3.00 -18.55 -0.19
CA ASN A 137 -2.67 -18.58 1.23
C ASN A 137 -1.25 -18.03 1.44
N CYS A 138 -1.07 -17.22 2.48
CA CYS A 138 0.23 -16.63 2.83
C CYS A 138 0.70 -17.19 4.17
N ASN A 139 1.80 -17.96 4.13
CA ASN A 139 2.49 -18.44 5.33
C ASN A 139 3.53 -17.40 5.81
N ASN A 140 4.30 -17.74 6.83
CA ASN A 140 5.34 -16.85 7.38
C ASN A 140 6.42 -16.46 6.35
N ASP A 141 6.78 -17.36 5.44
CA ASP A 141 7.75 -17.04 4.40
C ASP A 141 7.16 -16.00 3.43
N CYS A 142 5.94 -16.22 2.95
CA CYS A 142 5.21 -15.25 2.14
C CYS A 142 5.08 -13.88 2.83
N ARG A 143 4.79 -13.86 4.15
CA ARG A 143 4.73 -12.61 4.93
C ARG A 143 6.07 -11.88 4.91
N LYS A 144 7.16 -12.56 5.22
CA LYS A 144 8.51 -11.98 5.22
C LYS A 144 8.87 -11.42 3.84
N GLU A 145 8.57 -12.17 2.78
CA GLU A 145 8.81 -11.77 1.39
C GLU A 145 8.02 -10.50 1.03
N ILE A 146 6.75 -10.40 1.45
CA ILE A 146 5.93 -9.20 1.23
C ILE A 146 6.49 -8.01 2.01
N LEU A 147 6.74 -8.15 3.31
CA LEU A 147 7.28 -7.06 4.13
C LEU A 147 8.64 -6.58 3.61
N CYS A 148 9.46 -7.51 3.13
CA CYS A 148 10.73 -7.25 2.45
C CYS A 148 10.54 -6.40 1.18
N ASN A 149 9.62 -6.79 0.30
CA ASN A 149 9.34 -6.03 -0.93
C ASN A 149 8.93 -4.59 -0.62
N LEU A 150 8.10 -4.39 0.41
CA LEU A 150 7.65 -3.05 0.82
C LEU A 150 8.78 -2.14 1.34
N ARG A 151 9.92 -2.71 1.76
CA ARG A 151 11.14 -1.97 2.13
C ARG A 151 12.09 -1.72 0.95
N SER A 152 11.88 -2.39 -0.18
CA SER A 152 12.88 -2.52 -1.24
C SER A 152 12.60 -1.61 -2.43
N ALA A 153 12.59 -0.29 -2.22
CA ALA A 153 12.36 0.70 -3.30
C ALA A 153 13.51 0.83 -4.32
N ARG A 154 14.65 0.17 -4.07
CA ARG A 154 15.84 0.19 -4.93
C ARG A 154 16.14 -1.24 -5.38
N SER A 155 16.13 -1.46 -6.70
CA SER A 155 16.51 -2.73 -7.32
C SER A 155 17.91 -3.18 -6.89
N GLU A 156 18.14 -4.50 -6.85
CA GLU A 156 19.41 -5.12 -6.46
C GLU A 156 19.91 -4.79 -5.04
N SER A 157 19.04 -4.28 -4.16
CA SER A 157 19.36 -4.03 -2.74
C SER A 157 18.45 -4.75 -1.75
N ARG A 158 17.69 -5.74 -2.24
CA ARG A 158 16.79 -6.56 -1.43
C ARG A 158 17.51 -7.21 -0.23
N THR A 159 18.72 -7.70 -0.42
CA THR A 159 19.51 -8.36 0.63
C THR A 159 19.84 -7.43 1.80
N ASP A 160 19.89 -6.12 1.55
CA ASP A 160 20.18 -5.12 2.59
C ASP A 160 19.01 -4.94 3.57
N PHE A 161 17.79 -5.27 3.14
CA PHE A 161 16.55 -5.08 3.90
C PHE A 161 15.93 -6.38 4.43
N CYS A 162 16.35 -7.53 3.91
CA CYS A 162 15.60 -8.78 3.99
C CYS A 162 16.44 -9.97 4.48
N SER A 163 17.37 -9.74 5.40
CA SER A 163 18.22 -10.76 6.02
C SER A 163 17.58 -11.43 7.25
#